data_AF-A0A9E0ZTX9-F1
#
_entry.id   AF-A0A9E0ZTX9-F1
#
_cell.length_a   1.000
_cell.length_b   1.000
_cell.length_c   1.000
_cell.angle_alpha   90.00
_cell.angle_beta   90.00
_cell.angle_gamma   90.00
#
_symmetry.space_group_name_H-M   'P 1'
#
loop_
_entity.id
_entity.type
_entity.pdbx_description
1 polymer ?
#
loop_
_entity_poly.entity_id
_entity_poly.type
_entity_poly.pdbx_seq_one_letter_code
_entity_poly.pdbx_strand_id
1 'polypeptide(L)'
;MIKPNMKLSNNTTVSYYSLVVAIAKRAREIAEEAELKGEILVEKPVDLAVNEYIEGAFKIVEPTECSGKQDLECMEETNAMEENTSADAEEFPFGHVTL
;
A
#
# COMPACT_ATOMS: atom_id res chain seq x y z
N MET A 1 -11.31 2.09 -16.09
CA MET A 1 -11.80 0.83 -15.50
C MET A 1 -11.06 -0.30 -16.19
N ILE A 2 -10.13 -0.95 -15.49
CA ILE A 2 -9.43 -2.13 -16.01
C ILE A 2 -10.50 -3.22 -16.21
N LYS A 3 -10.62 -3.73 -17.43
CA LYS A 3 -11.37 -4.96 -17.67
C LYS A 3 -10.43 -6.10 -17.30
N PRO A 4 -10.75 -6.96 -16.30
CA PRO A 4 -9.88 -8.09 -15.99
C PRO A 4 -9.83 -8.98 -17.23
N ASN A 5 -8.64 -9.09 -17.84
CA ASN A 5 -8.42 -10.04 -18.91
C ASN A 5 -8.31 -11.43 -18.27
N MET A 6 -9.19 -12.35 -18.67
CA MET A 6 -9.34 -13.71 -18.13
C MET A 6 -8.01 -14.50 -18.04
N LYS A 7 -7.00 -14.07 -18.81
CA LYS A 7 -5.68 -14.69 -18.95
C LYS A 7 -4.72 -14.50 -17.76
N LEU A 8 -5.10 -13.80 -16.68
CA LEU A 8 -4.28 -13.80 -15.45
C LEU A 8 -4.29 -15.15 -14.72
N SER A 9 -5.28 -16.00 -14.98
CA SER A 9 -5.42 -17.30 -14.31
C SER A 9 -4.53 -18.39 -14.95
N ASN A 10 -3.21 -18.30 -14.74
CA ASN A 10 -2.27 -19.30 -15.26
C ASN A 10 -2.23 -20.59 -14.39
N ASN A 11 -2.87 -20.58 -13.22
CA ASN A 11 -2.82 -21.65 -12.23
C ASN A 11 -4.16 -21.76 -11.49
N THR A 12 -4.86 -22.86 -11.74
CA THR A 12 -6.21 -23.28 -11.29
C THR A 12 -6.40 -23.43 -9.78
N THR A 13 -5.64 -22.72 -8.94
CA THR A 13 -5.68 -22.86 -7.48
C THR A 13 -5.97 -21.57 -6.73
N VAL A 14 -6.05 -20.42 -7.41
CA VAL A 14 -6.27 -19.12 -6.77
C VAL A 14 -7.68 -18.62 -7.08
N SER A 15 -8.44 -18.28 -6.05
CA SER A 15 -9.72 -17.60 -6.15
C SER A 15 -9.57 -16.22 -6.79
N TYR A 16 -10.53 -15.85 -7.64
CA TYR A 16 -10.56 -14.53 -8.28
C TYR A 16 -10.58 -13.38 -7.26
N TYR A 17 -11.23 -13.57 -6.11
CA TYR A 17 -11.28 -12.55 -5.07
C TYR A 17 -9.92 -12.33 -4.45
N SER A 18 -9.20 -13.40 -4.14
CA SER A 18 -7.82 -13.33 -3.63
C SER A 18 -6.88 -12.69 -4.63
N LEU A 19 -7.05 -12.96 -5.93
CA LEU A 19 -6.31 -12.31 -7.00
C LEU A 19 -6.50 -10.79 -6.97
N VAL A 20 -7.75 -10.32 -6.96
CA VAL A 20 -8.05 -8.89 -6.95
C VAL A 20 -7.52 -8.21 -5.68
N VAL A 21 -7.70 -8.84 -4.53
CA VAL A 21 -7.20 -8.30 -3.25
C VAL A 21 -5.68 -8.22 -3.23
N ALA A 22 -4.98 -9.26 -3.72
CA ALA A 22 -3.52 -9.27 -3.78
C ALA A 22 -2.98 -8.18 -4.72
N ILE A 23 -3.56 -8.01 -5.91
CA ILE A 23 -3.17 -6.95 -6.85
C ILE A 23 -3.41 -5.57 -6.23
N ALA A 24 -4.55 -5.38 -5.54
CA ALA A 24 -4.86 -4.12 -4.89
C ALA A 24 -3.87 -3.79 -3.76
N LYS A 25 -3.45 -4.78 -2.97
CA LYS A 25 -2.41 -4.60 -1.95
C LYS A 25 -1.08 -4.20 -2.58
N ARG A 26 -0.64 -4.95 -3.60
CA ARG A 26 0.60 -4.67 -4.31
C ARG A 26 0.62 -3.28 -4.95
N ALA A 27 -0.50 -2.85 -5.53
CA ALA A 27 -0.63 -1.51 -6.09
C ALA A 27 -0.46 -0.40 -5.04
N ARG A 28 -0.93 -0.61 -3.81
CA ARG A 28 -0.71 0.36 -2.72
C ARG A 28 0.75 0.41 -2.31
N GLU A 29 1.40 -0.73 -2.16
CA GLU A 29 2.85 -0.81 -1.86
C GLU A 29 3.67 -0.04 -2.91
N ILE A 30 3.38 -0.23 -4.20
CA ILE A 30 4.07 0.49 -5.29
C ILE A 30 3.88 2.00 -5.18
N ALA A 31 2.67 2.45 -4.83
CA ALA A 31 2.39 3.87 -4.65
C ALA A 31 3.13 4.44 -3.44
N GLU A 32 3.08 3.76 -2.29
CA GLU A 32 3.78 4.16 -1.06
C GLU A 32 5.29 4.19 -1.27
N GLU A 33 5.87 3.19 -1.95
CA GLU A 33 7.28 3.16 -2.28
C GLU A 33 7.71 4.35 -3.16
N ALA A 34 6.89 4.72 -4.15
CA ALA A 34 7.15 5.86 -5.01
C ALA A 34 7.08 7.18 -4.23
N GLU A 35 6.08 7.32 -3.34
CA GLU A 35 5.94 8.48 -2.45
C GLU A 35 7.14 8.62 -1.50
N LEU A 36 7.60 7.51 -0.88
CA LEU A 36 8.76 7.49 0.01
C LEU A 36 10.07 7.84 -0.72
N LYS A 37 10.22 7.40 -1.98
CA LYS A 37 11.37 7.75 -2.82
C LYS A 37 11.27 9.16 -3.40
N GLY A 38 10.11 9.81 -3.30
CA GLY A 38 9.82 11.08 -3.95
C GLY A 38 9.80 10.99 -5.49
N GLU A 39 9.53 9.81 -6.03
CA GLU A 39 9.51 9.54 -7.47
C GLU A 39 8.09 9.72 -8.03
N ILE A 40 7.99 10.41 -9.18
CA ILE A 40 6.71 10.59 -9.86
C ILE A 40 6.45 9.35 -10.71
N LEU A 41 5.44 8.57 -10.33
CA LEU A 41 5.03 7.38 -11.06
C LEU A 41 4.33 7.76 -12.37
N VAL A 42 4.91 7.35 -13.51
CA VAL A 42 4.37 7.64 -14.85
C VAL A 42 3.18 6.74 -15.18
N GLU A 43 3.26 5.47 -14.79
CA GLU A 43 2.20 4.49 -14.97
C GLU A 43 1.32 4.37 -13.74
N LYS A 44 0.11 3.84 -13.91
CA LYS A 44 -0.79 3.63 -12.79
C LYS A 44 -0.28 2.47 -11.94
N PRO A 45 -0.28 2.59 -10.61
CA PRO A 45 0.26 1.55 -9.73
C PRO A 45 -0.47 0.20 -9.89
N VAL A 46 -1.77 0.23 -10.23
CA VAL A 46 -2.55 -0.98 -10.52
C VAL A 46 -2.06 -1.70 -11.78
N ASP A 47 -1.68 -0.96 -12.81
CA ASP A 47 -1.20 -1.54 -14.07
C ASP A 47 0.19 -2.16 -13.86
N LEU A 48 1.06 -1.50 -13.09
CA LEU A 48 2.36 -2.04 -12.69
C LEU A 48 2.22 -3.33 -11.87
N ALA A 49 1.33 -3.35 -10.88
CA ALA A 49 1.06 -4.56 -10.09
C ALA A 49 0.55 -5.74 -10.94
N VAL A 50 -0.28 -5.48 -11.96
CA VAL A 50 -0.74 -6.50 -12.89
C VAL A 50 0.41 -7.03 -13.75
N ASN A 51 1.29 -6.14 -14.24
CA ASN A 51 2.46 -6.52 -15.04
C ASN A 51 3.43 -7.39 -14.21
N GLU A 52 3.76 -6.97 -13.00
CA GLU A 52 4.60 -7.74 -12.06
C GLU A 52 4.03 -9.13 -11.78
N TYR A 53 2.71 -9.25 -11.67
CA TYR A 53 2.04 -10.55 -11.50
C TYR A 53 2.19 -11.43 -12.75
N ILE A 54 2.02 -10.87 -13.95
CA ILE A 54 2.16 -11.60 -15.22
C ILE A 54 3.61 -12.04 -15.43
N GLU A 55 4.58 -11.21 -15.03
CA GLU A 55 6.01 -11.51 -15.06
C GLU A 55 6.42 -12.56 -14.00
N GLY A 56 5.56 -12.82 -13.02
CA GLY A 56 5.80 -13.78 -11.95
C GLY A 56 6.70 -13.24 -10.83
N ALA A 57 6.80 -11.92 -10.69
CA ALA A 57 7.61 -11.26 -9.65
C ALA A 57 7.12 -11.59 -8.24
N PHE A 58 5.83 -11.87 -8.06
CA PHE A 58 5.25 -12.31 -6.80
C PHE A 58 4.20 -13.40 -7.00
N LYS A 59 3.95 -14.19 -5.94
CA LYS A 59 2.98 -15.29 -5.93
C LYS A 59 1.93 -15.06 -4.86
N ILE A 60 0.68 -15.31 -5.23
CA ILE A 60 -0.46 -15.23 -4.31
C ILE A 60 -0.58 -16.58 -3.61
N VAL A 61 -0.48 -16.55 -2.28
CA VAL A 61 -0.68 -17.71 -1.42
C VAL A 61 -1.97 -17.49 -0.67
N GLU A 62 -2.96 -18.33 -0.96
CA GLU A 62 -4.20 -18.31 -0.20
C GLU A 62 -3.98 -19.04 1.12
N PRO A 63 -4.40 -18.46 2.26
CA PRO A 63 -4.45 -19.21 3.49
C PRO A 63 -5.45 -20.35 3.30
N THR A 64 -5.05 -21.58 3.64
CA THR A 64 -5.97 -22.72 3.66
C THR A 64 -7.09 -22.41 4.64
N GLU A 65 -8.32 -22.35 4.14
CA GLU A 65 -9.56 -22.10 4.87
C GLU A 65 -9.50 -22.64 6.32
N CYS A 66 -9.46 -21.74 7.31
CA CYS A 66 -9.97 -22.07 8.63
C CYS A 66 -11.49 -22.20 8.48
N SER A 67 -11.97 -23.43 8.33
CA SER A 67 -13.39 -23.75 8.39
C SER A 67 -13.94 -23.33 9.77
N GLY A 68 -14.41 -22.09 9.88
CA GLY A 68 -15.13 -21.57 11.05
C GLY A 68 -14.26 -21.14 12.23
N LYS A 69 -13.94 -19.85 12.30
CA LYS A 69 -14.16 -18.94 13.45
C LYS A 69 -13.68 -17.54 13.07
N GLN A 70 -14.61 -16.59 13.09
CA GLN A 70 -14.35 -15.16 13.00
C GLN A 70 -14.07 -14.66 14.40
N ASP A 71 -12.81 -14.46 14.77
CA ASP A 71 -12.45 -13.72 15.99
C ASP A 71 -11.20 -12.89 15.62
N LEU A 72 -11.37 -11.63 15.22
CA LEU A 72 -11.18 -10.49 16.11
C LEU A 72 -9.70 -10.30 16.52
N GLU A 73 -8.86 -9.72 15.64
CA GLU A 73 -7.62 -9.01 16.01
C GLU A 73 -7.08 -8.23 14.78
N CYS A 74 -7.87 -7.25 14.33
CA CYS A 74 -7.40 -6.14 13.49
C CYS A 74 -7.47 -4.84 14.30
N MET A 75 -6.99 -4.87 15.54
CA MET A 75 -6.82 -3.70 16.39
C MET A 75 -5.59 -3.92 17.29
N GLU A 76 -4.40 -3.96 16.70
CA GLU A 76 -3.16 -3.53 17.36
C GLU A 76 -2.45 -2.63 16.34
N GLU A 77 -2.91 -1.39 16.27
CA GLU A 77 -2.21 -0.24 16.85
C GLU A 77 -1.28 0.39 15.82
N THR A 78 -1.83 1.39 15.15
CA THR A 78 -1.11 2.59 14.73
C THR A 78 -0.36 3.19 15.92
N ASN A 79 0.76 2.57 16.32
CA ASN A 79 1.73 3.19 17.20
C ASN A 79 2.72 3.98 16.33
N ALA A 80 2.37 5.26 16.18
CA ALA A 80 3.29 6.40 16.22
C ALA A 80 4.72 6.15 15.71
N MET A 81 4.94 6.43 14.43
CA MET A 81 6.19 7.02 13.98
C MET A 81 5.95 8.51 13.74
N GLU A 82 5.73 9.28 14.81
CA GLU A 82 5.99 10.71 14.77
C GLU A 82 7.51 10.89 14.82
N GLU A 83 8.17 10.74 13.68
CA GLU A 83 9.55 11.17 13.52
C GLU A 83 9.53 12.69 13.26
N ASN A 84 9.74 13.41 14.35
CA ASN A 84 10.15 14.80 14.46
C ASN A 84 11.01 15.34 13.29
N THR A 85 10.38 15.79 12.21
CA THR A 85 11.00 16.73 11.28
C THR A 85 10.92 18.15 11.88
N SER A 86 11.79 18.46 12.84
CA SER A 86 12.05 19.84 13.23
C SER A 86 12.96 20.48 12.18
N ALA A 87 12.37 21.30 11.30
CA ALA A 87 13.10 22.26 10.48
C ALA A 87 12.34 23.60 10.47
N ASP A 88 12.86 24.51 11.30
CA ASP A 88 13.00 25.96 11.09
C ASP A 88 11.79 26.85 10.79
N ALA A 89 11.46 27.71 11.76
CA ALA A 89 11.04 29.09 11.51
C ALA A 89 11.46 29.99 12.69
N GLU A 90 12.55 30.73 12.51
CA GLU A 90 12.87 31.95 13.24
C GLU A 90 11.72 32.96 13.06
N GLU A 91 10.97 33.26 14.13
CA GLU A 91 10.06 34.39 14.16
C GLU A 91 10.38 35.31 15.36
N PHE A 92 10.84 36.50 14.98
CA PHE A 92 11.34 37.67 15.71
C PHE A 92 10.76 37.94 17.12
N PRO A 93 11.62 38.29 18.11
CA PRO A 93 11.14 38.65 19.44
C PRO A 93 10.49 40.05 19.41
N PHE A 94 9.16 40.09 19.45
CA PHE A 94 8.46 41.31 19.83
C PHE A 94 8.67 41.59 21.32
N GLY A 95 9.75 42.31 21.62
CA GLY A 95 9.96 42.95 22.91
C GLY A 95 8.92 44.04 23.11
N HIS A 96 7.94 43.79 23.98
CA HIS A 96 7.04 44.84 24.45
C HIS A 96 7.81 45.71 25.46
N VAL A 97 8.35 46.83 24.98
CA VAL A 97 8.87 47.92 25.83
C VAL A 97 7.67 48.59 26.51
N THR A 98 7.59 48.47 27.83
CA THR A 98 6.67 49.27 28.66
C THR A 98 7.28 50.66 28.88
N LEU A 99 6.57 51.71 28.47
CA LEU A 99 6.78 53.09 28.93
C LEU A 99 5.84 53.38 30.11
#